data_AF-V6J0N1-F1
#
_entry.id   AF-V6J0N1-F1
#
_cell.length_a   1.000
_cell.length_b   1.000
_cell.length_c   1.000
_cell.angle_alpha   90.00
_cell.angle_beta   90.00
_cell.angle_gamma   90.00
#
_symmetry.space_group_name_H-M   'P 1'
#
loop_
_entity.id
_entity.type
_entity.pdbx_description
1 polymer ?
#
loop_
_entity_poly.entity_id
_entity_poly.type
_entity_poly.pdbx_seq_one_letter_code
_entity_poly.pdbx_strand_id
1 'polypeptide(L)' 'MEEQQKIIFEKIIDCRRIGMLCLFLSTFLYTGTLIPKFGEIQWKLETLSGSSFIFLVLSFFFYWRSSKLKEKL' A
#
# COMPACT_ATOMS: atom_id res chain seq x y z
N MET A 1 -12.48 11.70 28.09
CA MET A 1 -11.23 10.99 27.69
C MET A 1 -11.49 9.88 26.67
N GLU A 2 -12.70 9.28 26.62
CA GLU A 2 -13.01 8.18 25.70
C GLU A 2 -13.17 8.60 24.22
N GLU A 3 -13.67 9.81 23.94
CA GLU A 3 -13.91 10.26 22.57
C GLU A 3 -12.62 10.47 21.76
N GLN A 4 -11.58 11.02 22.39
CA GLN A 4 -10.27 11.24 21.74
C GLN A 4 -9.60 9.92 21.37
N GLN A 5 -9.70 8.90 22.24
CA GLN A 5 -9.18 7.57 21.94
C GLN A 5 -9.96 6.88 20.82
N LYS A 6 -11.29 7.05 20.77
CA LYS A 6 -12.11 6.56 19.65
C LYS A 6 -11.70 7.17 18.31
N ILE A 7 -11.52 8.50 18.26
CA ILE A 7 -11.10 9.20 17.04
C ILE A 7 -9.72 8.73 16.56
N ILE A 8 -8.78 8.54 17.48
CA ILE A 8 -7.44 8.03 17.13
C ILE A 8 -7.53 6.59 16.62
N PHE A 9 -8.36 5.75 17.23
CA PHE A 9 -8.54 4.36 16.82
C PHE A 9 -9.18 4.23 15.44
N GLU A 10 -10.21 5.04 15.13
CA GLU A 10 -10.79 5.12 13.78
C GLU A 10 -9.74 5.57 12.76
N LYS A 11 -8.92 6.59 13.09
CA LYS A 11 -7.83 7.06 12.22
C LYS A 11 -6.80 5.96 11.92
N ILE A 12 -6.50 5.10 12.91
CA ILE A 12 -5.60 3.96 12.77
C ILE A 12 -6.22 2.90 11.85
N ILE A 13 -7.51 2.60 12.01
CA ILE A 13 -8.25 1.67 11.15
C ILE A 13 -8.25 2.17 9.70
N ASP A 14 -8.49 3.46 9.48
CA ASP A 14 -8.45 4.06 8.14
C ASP A 14 -7.05 3.99 7.51
N CYS A 15 -6.00 4.31 8.28
CA CYS A 15 -4.62 4.16 7.83
C CYS A 15 -4.30 2.71 7.42
N ARG A 16 -4.77 1.74 8.21
CA ARG A 16 -4.57 0.31 7.93
C ARG A 16 -5.36 -0.13 6.69
N ARG A 17 -6.58 0.38 6.50
CA ARG A 17 -7.42 0.11 5.32
C ARG A 17 -6.78 0.68 4.05
N ILE A 18 -6.26 1.90 4.11
CA ILE A 18 -5.50 2.53 3.00
C ILE A 18 -4.23 1.74 2.70
N GLY A 19 -3.49 1.30 3.73
CA GLY A 19 -2.34 0.42 3.57
C GLY A 19 -2.69 -0.88 2.82
N MET A 20 -3.77 -1.56 3.23
CA MET A 20 -4.24 -2.76 2.54
C MET A 20 -4.65 -2.49 1.08
N LEU A 21 -5.32 -1.37 0.80
CA LEU A 21 -5.65 -0.98 -0.58
C LEU A 21 -4.39 -0.76 -1.43
N CYS A 22 -3.36 -0.10 -0.89
CA CYS A 22 -2.08 0.09 -1.58
C CYS A 22 -1.37 -1.24 -1.85
N LEU A 23 -1.41 -2.18 -0.88
CA LEU A 23 -0.86 -3.54 -1.05
C LEU A 23 -1.61 -4.34 -2.12
N PHE A 24 -2.94 -4.21 -2.13
CA PHE A 24 -3.79 -4.85 -3.13
C PHE A 24 -3.47 -4.31 -4.54
N LEU A 25 -3.42 -2.98 -4.69
CA LEU A 25 -3.02 -2.32 -5.93
C LEU A 25 -1.62 -2.76 -6.38
N SER A 26 -0.63 -2.77 -5.49
CA SER A 26 0.72 -3.24 -5.80
C SER A 26 0.72 -4.68 -6.32
N THR A 27 0.05 -5.59 -5.62
CA THR A 27 -0.01 -7.01 -6.01
C THR A 27 -0.70 -7.18 -7.36
N PHE A 28 -1.77 -6.41 -7.59
CA PHE A 28 -2.50 -6.42 -8.85
C PHE A 28 -1.65 -5.91 -10.02
N LEU A 29 -0.99 -4.75 -9.87
CA LEU A 29 -0.10 -4.22 -10.91
C LEU A 29 1.08 -5.16 -11.19
N TYR A 30 1.67 -5.76 -10.15
CA TYR A 30 2.75 -6.73 -10.29
C TYR A 30 2.28 -7.99 -11.04
N THR A 31 1.07 -8.49 -10.76
CA THR A 31 0.50 -9.63 -11.49
C THR A 31 0.34 -9.30 -12.98
N GLY A 32 -0.01 -8.05 -13.31
CA GLY A 32 -0.04 -7.57 -14.69
C GLY A 32 1.31 -7.57 -15.41
N THR A 33 2.44 -7.61 -14.68
CA THR A 33 3.79 -7.76 -15.28
C THR A 33 4.12 -9.20 -15.67
N LEU A 34 3.45 -10.19 -15.08
CA LEU A 34 3.66 -11.62 -15.39
C LEU A 34 2.96 -12.06 -16.68
N ILE A 35 2.06 -11.24 -17.23
CA ILE A 35 1.35 -11.53 -18.48
C ILE A 35 2.34 -11.36 -19.65
N PRO A 36 2.67 -12.42 -20.41
CA PRO A 36 3.62 -12.33 -21.50
C PRO A 36 3.08 -11.43 -22.60
N LYS A 37 3.82 -10.37 -22.93
CA LYS A 37 3.47 -9.44 -24.01
C LYS A 37 4.08 -9.92 -25.32
N PHE A 38 3.22 -10.28 -26.27
CA PHE A 38 3.57 -10.38 -27.68
C PHE A 38 3.79 -8.96 -28.23
N GLY A 39 5.03 -8.45 -28.18
CA GLY A 39 5.40 -7.14 -28.71
C GLY A 39 6.20 -6.29 -27.71
N GLU A 40 7.46 -6.04 -28.06
CA GLU A 40 8.51 -5.46 -27.23
C GLU A 40 8.26 -3.98 -26.87
N ILE A 41 7.57 -3.74 -25.76
CA ILE A 41 7.53 -2.40 -25.14
C ILE A 41 8.10 -2.53 -23.72
N GLN A 42 9.43 -2.66 -23.62
CA GLN A 42 10.16 -2.83 -22.35
C GLN A 42 9.88 -1.68 -21.36
N TRP A 43 9.76 -0.45 -21.85
CA TRP A 43 9.40 0.74 -21.06
C TRP A 43 8.08 0.60 -20.27
N LYS A 44 7.09 -0.11 -20.84
CA LYS A 44 5.77 -0.30 -20.21
C LYS A 44 5.81 -1.33 -19.08
N LEU A 45 6.85 -2.17 -19.05
CA LEU A 45 7.05 -3.20 -18.03
C LEU A 45 7.84 -2.63 -16.85
N GLU A 46 8.86 -1.81 -17.12
CA GLU A 46 9.61 -1.07 -16.10
C GLU A 46 8.75 -0.08 -15.32
N THR A 47 7.91 0.71 -16.01
CA THR A 47 6.98 1.64 -15.35
C THR A 47 5.93 0.92 -14.50
N LEU A 48 5.46 -0.25 -14.93
CA LEU A 48 4.46 -1.03 -14.19
C LEU A 48 5.07 -1.72 -12.96
N SER A 49 6.30 -2.23 -13.09
CA SER A 49 7.07 -2.79 -11.98
C SER A 49 7.47 -1.70 -10.97
N GLY A 50 7.98 -0.56 -11.44
CA GLY A 50 8.37 0.57 -10.61
C GLY A 50 7.20 1.17 -9.83
N SER A 51 6.04 1.35 -10.47
CA SER A 51 4.83 1.82 -9.78
C SER A 51 4.33 0.82 -8.73
N SER A 52 4.38 -0.49 -9.02
CA SER A 52 4.07 -1.53 -8.03
C SER A 52 4.99 -1.42 -6.82
N PHE A 53 6.29 -1.28 -7.03
CA PHE A 53 7.27 -1.14 -5.95
C PHE A 53 7.02 0.09 -5.08
N ILE A 54 6.67 1.23 -5.69
CA ILE A 54 6.31 2.46 -4.97
C ILE A 54 5.07 2.24 -4.10
N PHE A 55 4.02 1.62 -4.64
CA PHE A 55 2.80 1.30 -3.88
C PHE A 55 3.06 0.32 -2.74
N LEU A 56 3.98 -0.64 -2.94
CA LEU A 56 4.39 -1.60 -1.91
C LEU A 56 5.11 -0.91 -0.75
N VAL A 57 6.09 -0.06 -1.05
CA VAL A 57 6.85 0.72 -0.06
C VAL A 57 5.92 1.66 0.71
N LEU A 58 5.02 2.36 0.01
CA LEU A 58 3.99 3.20 0.64
C LEU A 58 3.10 2.41 1.60
N SER A 59 2.65 1.22 1.20
CA SER A 59 1.85 0.38 2.08
C SER A 59 2.62 -0.05 3.34
N PHE A 60 3.87 -0.46 3.17
CA PHE A 60 4.73 -0.84 4.30
C PHE A 60 4.95 0.34 5.26
N PHE A 61 5.17 1.54 4.71
CA PHE A 61 5.29 2.76 5.48
C PHE A 61 4.01 3.11 6.25
N PHE A 62 2.84 2.99 5.63
CA PHE A 62 1.55 3.21 6.28
C PHE A 62 1.29 2.18 7.39
N TYR A 63 1.65 0.91 7.16
CA TYR A 63 1.51 -0.14 8.15
C TYR A 63 2.44 0.07 9.36
N TRP A 64 3.69 0.47 9.10
CA TRP A 64 4.65 0.83 10.13
C TRP A 64 4.19 2.03 10.94
N ARG A 65 3.74 3.10 10.27
CA ARG A 65 3.21 4.30 10.92
C ARG A 65 1.98 4.00 11.77
N SER A 66 1.08 3.14 11.28
CA SER A 66 -0.11 2.68 12.01
C SER A 66 0.27 1.87 13.26
N SER A 67 1.23 0.96 13.16
CA SER A 67 1.73 0.19 14.31
C SER A 67 2.39 1.08 15.37
N LYS A 68 3.21 2.05 14.93
CA LYS A 68 3.86 2.98 15.87
C LYS A 68 2.88 3.92 16.57
N LEU A 69 1.76 4.26 15.92
CA LEU A 69 0.67 5.03 16.54
C LEU A 69 -0.10 4.20 17.55
N LYS A 70 -0.27 2.90 17.26
CA LYS A 70 -0.93 1.94 18.15
C LYS A 70 -0.10 1.61 19.40
N GLU A 71 1.23 1.67 19.30
CA GLU A 71 2.18 1.47 20.41
C GLU A 71 2.28 2.70 21.34
N LYS A 72 1.88 3.88 20.86
CA LYS A 72 1.84 5.13 21.64
C LYS A 72 0.51 5.37 22.36
N LEU A 73 -0.51 4.53 22.11
CA LEU A 73 -1.81 4.56 22.77
C LEU A 73 -1.80 3.64 23.99
#